data_AF-A0A7G2INM7-F1
#
_entry.id   AF-A0A7G2INM7-F1
#
_cell.length_a   1.000
_cell.length_b   1.000
_cell.length_c   1.000
_cell.angle_alpha   90.00
_cell.angle_beta   90.00
_cell.angle_gamma   90.00
#
_symmetry.space_group_name_H-M   'P 1'
#
loop_
_entity.id
_entity.type
_entity.pdbx_description
1 polymer ?
#
loop_
_entity_poly.entity_id
_entity_poly.type
_entity_poly.pdbx_seq_one_letter_code
_entity_poly.pdbx_strand_id
1 'polypeptide(L)' 'MMPEETAQAAVDLHAKAVLPGHAGRFVLAKHTWDDPYKRLALASRRYNYRLLTPMLGEPVILSEPDQLFTAWWQQVTQ' A
#
# COMPACT_ATOMS: atom_id res chain seq x y z
N MET A 1 -3.68 7.46 10.35
CA MET A 1 -3.87 6.04 10.67
C MET A 1 -2.53 5.35 10.49
N MET A 2 -2.16 4.49 11.43
CA MET A 2 -0.95 3.68 11.32
C MET A 2 -1.13 2.60 10.25
N PRO A 3 -0.07 2.17 9.53
CA PRO A 3 -0.18 1.17 8.48
C PRO A 3 -0.87 -0.14 8.93
N GLU A 4 -0.63 -0.56 10.16
CA GLU A 4 -1.22 -1.77 10.75
C GLU A 4 -2.73 -1.60 11.00
N GLU A 5 -3.18 -0.40 11.38
CA GLU A 5 -4.58 -0.07 11.56
C GLU A 5 -5.31 -0.02 10.20
N THR A 6 -4.65 0.49 9.15
CA THR A 6 -5.19 0.45 7.79
C THR A 6 -5.44 -0.99 7.32
N ALA A 7 -4.49 -1.88 7.60
CA ALA A 7 -4.65 -3.30 7.29
C ALA A 7 -5.82 -3.94 8.05
N GLN A 8 -5.99 -3.60 9.33
CA GLN A 8 -7.12 -4.08 10.13
C GLN A 8 -8.46 -3.52 9.63
N ALA A 9 -8.52 -2.22 9.31
CA ALA A 9 -9.73 -1.60 8.78
C ALA A 9 -10.19 -2.24 7.46
N ALA A 10 -9.27 -2.69 6.61
CA ALA A 10 -9.60 -3.42 5.39
C ALA A 10 -10.30 -4.76 5.68
N VAL A 11 -9.87 -5.47 6.73
CA VAL A 11 -10.51 -6.71 7.19
C VAL A 11 -11.90 -6.42 7.75
N ASP A 12 -12.00 -5.42 8.62
CA ASP A 12 -13.26 -5.04 9.28
C ASP A 12 -14.34 -4.63 8.26
N LEU A 13 -13.92 -4.04 7.14
CA LEU A 13 -14.80 -3.64 6.03
C LEU A 13 -15.06 -4.74 5.00
N HIS A 14 -14.49 -5.94 5.18
CA HIS A 14 -14.51 -7.00 4.17
C HIS A 14 -14.04 -6.51 2.77
N ALA A 15 -13.02 -5.65 2.77
CA ALA A 15 -12.51 -5.05 1.54
C ALA A 15 -11.91 -6.11 0.62
N LYS A 16 -12.21 -6.01 -0.69
CA LYS A 16 -11.57 -6.87 -1.71
C LYS A 16 -10.13 -6.46 -1.99
N ALA A 17 -9.84 -5.17 -1.91
CA ALA A 17 -8.53 -4.62 -2.20
C ALA A 17 -8.24 -3.36 -1.37
N VAL A 18 -6.95 -3.07 -1.17
CA VAL A 18 -6.44 -1.88 -0.50
C VAL A 18 -5.50 -1.14 -1.44
N LEU A 19 -5.77 0.13 -1.69
CA LEU A 19 -4.87 1.04 -2.38
C LEU A 19 -4.33 2.07 -1.37
N PRO A 20 -3.04 2.04 -1.01
CA PRO A 20 -2.45 3.02 -0.11
C PRO A 20 -2.41 4.41 -0.75
N GLY A 21 -2.66 5.42 0.07
CA GLY A 21 -2.56 6.82 -0.29
C GLY A 21 -1.96 7.66 0.84
N HIS A 22 -1.83 8.96 0.59
CA HIS A 22 -1.35 9.94 1.59
C HIS A 22 0.07 9.68 2.13
N ALA A 23 0.93 9.02 1.35
CA ALA A 23 2.33 8.74 1.66
C ALA A 23 3.25 9.04 0.47
N GLY A 24 4.53 9.33 0.72
CA GLY A 24 5.58 9.42 -0.31
C GLY A 24 5.69 10.75 -1.09
N ARG A 25 4.81 11.73 -0.88
CA ARG A 25 4.92 13.06 -1.55
C ARG A 25 5.37 14.20 -0.63
N PHE A 26 4.83 14.27 0.59
CA PHE A 26 5.09 15.36 1.53
C PHE A 26 5.59 14.81 2.86
N VAL A 27 6.52 15.53 3.50
CA VAL A 27 7.02 15.20 4.84
C VAL A 27 6.08 15.81 5.87
N LEU A 28 5.08 15.04 6.29
CA LEU A 28 4.08 15.46 7.28
C LEU A 28 4.24 14.76 8.64
N ALA A 29 5.20 13.84 8.77
CA ALA A 29 5.48 13.07 9.98
C ALA A 29 6.96 12.65 10.06
N LYS A 30 7.38 12.21 11.27
CA LYS A 30 8.79 11.88 11.60
C LYS A 30 9.14 10.41 11.31
N HIS A 31 8.99 9.98 10.06
CA HIS A 31 9.43 8.65 9.59
C HIS A 31 10.08 8.79 8.20
N THR A 32 10.82 7.78 7.74
CA THR A 32 11.33 7.77 6.36
C THR A 32 10.17 7.72 5.38
N TRP A 33 10.33 8.30 4.19
CA TRP A 33 9.23 8.44 3.22
C TRP A 33 8.60 7.09 2.82
N ASP A 34 9.37 6.01 2.90
CA ASP A 34 9.01 4.64 2.51
C ASP A 34 8.50 3.77 3.67
N ASP A 35 8.61 4.23 4.93
CA ASP A 35 8.16 3.49 6.12
C ASP A 35 6.68 3.05 6.04
N PRO A 36 5.73 3.91 5.62
CA PRO A 36 4.32 3.52 5.54
C PRO A 36 4.09 2.37 4.55
N TYR A 37 4.80 2.37 3.41
CA TYR A 37 4.66 1.33 2.40
C TYR A 37 5.22 -0.01 2.89
N LYS A 38 6.41 0.01 3.49
CA LYS A 38 7.03 -1.20 4.07
C LYS A 38 6.15 -1.85 5.13
N ARG A 39 5.63 -1.03 6.05
CA ARG A 39 4.82 -1.50 7.18
C ARG A 39 3.45 -1.99 6.74
N LEU A 40 2.79 -1.28 5.82
CA LEU A 40 1.50 -1.74 5.30
C LEU A 40 1.66 -3.06 4.53
N ALA A 41 2.70 -3.17 3.70
CA ALA A 41 2.98 -4.40 2.96
C ALA A 41 3.23 -5.59 3.91
N LEU A 42 3.99 -5.38 4.99
CA LEU A 42 4.21 -6.40 6.01
C LEU A 42 2.90 -6.77 6.73
N ALA A 43 2.14 -5.77 7.19
CA ALA A 43 0.88 -5.97 7.91
C ALA A 43 -0.20 -6.66 7.06
N SER A 44 -0.16 -6.49 5.73
CA SER A 44 -1.12 -7.08 4.80
C SER A 44 -0.90 -8.58 4.55
N ARG A 45 0.30 -9.12 4.80
CA ARG A 45 0.64 -10.54 4.51
C ARG A 45 -0.24 -11.57 5.22
N ARG A 46 -0.91 -11.17 6.31
CA ARG A 46 -1.76 -12.03 7.15
C ARG A 46 -3.25 -11.96 6.79
N TYR A 47 -3.63 -11.19 5.78
CA TYR A 47 -5.02 -10.93 5.43
C TYR A 47 -5.32 -11.28 3.96
N ASN A 48 -6.59 -11.58 3.68
CA ASN A 48 -7.04 -12.11 2.39
C ASN A 48 -7.56 -11.03 1.41
N TYR A 49 -7.16 -9.77 1.59
CA TYR A 49 -7.41 -8.71 0.60
C TYR A 49 -6.21 -8.55 -0.33
N ARG A 50 -6.45 -8.01 -1.53
CA ARG A 50 -5.38 -7.67 -2.46
C ARG A 50 -4.77 -6.30 -2.12
N LEU A 51 -3.50 -6.26 -1.76
CA LEU A 51 -2.78 -4.99 -1.63
C LEU A 51 -2.33 -4.52 -3.03
N LEU A 52 -2.81 -3.35 -3.44
CA LEU A 52 -2.45 -2.71 -4.70
C LEU A 52 -1.30 -1.75 -4.45
N THR A 53 -0.23 -1.82 -5.25
CA THR A 53 0.95 -0.97 -5.08
C THR A 53 1.39 -0.35 -6.40
N PRO A 54 0.49 0.34 -7.14
CA PRO A 54 0.87 1.00 -8.38
C PRO A 54 2.01 1.97 -8.12
N MET A 55 2.95 2.01 -9.05
CA MET A 55 3.94 3.08 -9.09
C MET A 55 3.22 4.42 -9.35
N LEU A 56 3.85 5.54 -8.98
CA LEU A 56 3.27 6.86 -9.22
C LEU A 56 2.99 7.05 -10.72
N GLY A 57 1.70 7.25 -11.07
CA GLY A 57 1.24 7.39 -12.44
C GLY A 57 0.86 6.08 -13.14
N GLU A 58 1.07 4.92 -12.51
CA GLU A 58 0.63 3.63 -13.04
C GLU A 58 -0.89 3.46 -12.85
N PRO A 59 -1.64 3.11 -13.91
CA PRO A 59 -3.08 2.91 -13.81
C PRO A 59 -3.42 1.62 -13.06
N VAL A 60 -4.53 1.64 -12.32
CA VAL A 60 -5.15 0.44 -11.75
C VAL A 60 -6.38 0.08 -12.58
N ILE A 61 -6.34 -1.06 -13.27
CA ILE A 61 -7.42 -1.52 -14.12
C ILE A 61 -8.35 -2.42 -13.29
N LEU A 62 -9.52 -1.91 -12.91
CA LEU A 62 -10.44 -2.65 -12.03
C LEU A 62 -11.01 -3.94 -12.64
N SER A 63 -11.05 -4.01 -13.98
CA SER A 63 -11.44 -5.22 -14.71
C SER A 63 -10.33 -6.28 -14.80
N GLU A 64 -9.11 -5.98 -14.35
CA GLU A 64 -7.96 -6.88 -14.36
C GLU A 64 -7.54 -7.26 -12.92
N PRO A 65 -8.17 -8.30 -12.34
CA PRO A 65 -7.87 -8.74 -10.98
C PRO A 65 -6.45 -9.29 -10.82
N ASP A 66 -5.79 -9.64 -11.92
CA ASP A 66 -4.45 -10.24 -11.94
C ASP A 66 -3.33 -9.23 -12.26
N GLN A 67 -3.65 -7.94 -12.41
CA GLN A 67 -2.63 -6.91 -12.62
C GLN A 67 -1.55 -6.98 -11.53
N LEU A 68 -0.30 -7.19 -11.92
CA LEU A 68 0.79 -7.32 -10.96
C LEU A 68 1.36 -5.95 -10.59
N PHE A 69 1.65 -5.76 -9.31
CA PHE A 69 2.31 -4.56 -8.82
C PHE A 69 3.60 -4.95 -8.11
N THR A 70 4.59 -4.06 -8.16
CA THR A 70 5.88 -4.26 -7.49
C THR A 70 5.95 -3.47 -6.20
N ALA A 71 6.89 -3.85 -5.32
CA ALA A 71 7.28 -3.03 -4.17
C ALA A 71 8.26 -1.93 -4.64
N TRP A 72 7.81 -1.04 -5.52
CA TRP A 72 8.65 -0.05 -6.22
C TRP A 72 9.51 0.80 -5.26
N TRP A 73 9.05 1.05 -4.04
CA TRP A 73 9.79 1.78 -3.01
C TRP A 73 11.10 1.09 -2.58
N GLN A 74 11.29 -0.19 -2.89
CA GLN A 74 12.55 -0.91 -2.65
C GLN A 74 13.62 -0.61 -3.71
N GLN A 75 13.22 -0.08 -4.86
CA GLN A 75 14.10 0.16 -6.01
C GLN A 75 14.49 1.64 -6.15
N VAL A 76 13.87 2.53 -5.37
CA VAL A 76 14.19 3.96 -5.35
C VAL A 76 15.41 4.16 -4.46
N THR A 77 16.58 4.34 -5.08
CA THR A 77 17.79 4.82 -4.39
C THR A 77 17.61 6.30 -4.03
N GLN A 78 18.01 6.67 -2.81
CA GLN A 78 18.17 8.07 -2.40
C GLN A 78 19.49 8.63 -2.90
#